data_AF-A0A512JBJ9-F1
#
_entry.id   AF-A0A512JBJ9-F1
#
_cell.length_a   1.000
_cell.length_b   1.000
_cell.length_c   1.000
_cell.angle_alpha   90.00
_cell.angle_beta   90.00
_cell.angle_gamma   90.00
#
_symmetry.space_group_name_H-M   'P 1'
#
loop_
_entity.id
_entity.type
_entity.pdbx_description
1 polymer ?
#
loop_
_entity_poly.entity_id
_entity_poly.type
_entity_poly.pdbx_seq_one_letter_code
_entity_poly.pdbx_strand_id
1 'polypeptide(L)' 'MVTIMNWSAWAIACALALWMGFDLLRTNRTFGEDYLLSSEEGEIVDSDTGETAARS' A
#
# COMPACT_ATOMS: atom_id res chain seq x y z
N MET A 1 1.96 -29.44 -21.88
CA MET A 1 2.94 -28.37 -21.65
C MET A 1 2.26 -27.01 -21.52
N VAL A 2 1.62 -26.49 -22.57
CA VAL A 2 1.04 -25.13 -22.60
C VAL A 2 -0.07 -24.89 -21.57
N THR A 3 -0.95 -25.88 -21.33
CA THR A 3 -2.08 -25.73 -20.39
C THR A 3 -1.63 -25.45 -18.96
N ILE A 4 -0.60 -26.15 -18.47
CA ILE A 4 -0.06 -25.95 -17.12
C ILE A 4 0.58 -24.57 -17.03
N MET A 5 1.36 -24.18 -18.04
CA MET A 5 1.98 -22.84 -18.09
C MET A 5 0.94 -21.72 -18.08
N ASN A 6 -0.17 -21.89 -18.81
CA ASN A 6 -1.26 -20.91 -18.85
C ASN A 6 -1.92 -20.77 -17.48
N TRP A 7 -2.28 -21.88 -16.83
CA TRP A 7 -2.86 -21.84 -15.48
C TRP A 7 -1.90 -21.23 -14.45
N SER A 8 -0.62 -21.55 -14.52
CA SER A 8 0.40 -20.94 -13.65
C SER A 8 0.51 -19.43 -13.87
N ALA A 9 0.51 -18.97 -15.13
CA ALA A 9 0.58 -17.55 -15.44
C ALA A 9 -0.64 -16.79 -14.88
N TRP A 10 -1.85 -17.35 -15.05
CA TRP A 10 -3.07 -16.78 -14.48
C TRP A 10 -3.06 -16.76 -12.94
N ALA A 11 -2.59 -17.84 -12.31
CA ALA A 11 -2.48 -17.91 -10.85
C ALA A 11 -1.52 -16.85 -10.30
N ILE A 12 -0.35 -16.69 -10.92
CA ILE A 12 0.64 -15.67 -10.54
C ILE A 12 0.08 -14.26 -10.74
N ALA A 13 -0.56 -14.01 -11.89
CA ALA A 13 -1.18 -12.71 -12.17
C ALA A 13 -2.25 -12.37 -11.13
N CYS A 14 -3.09 -13.33 -10.75
CA CYS A 14 -4.11 -13.14 -9.72
C CYS A 14 -3.48 -12.86 -8.34
N ALA A 15 -2.43 -13.60 -7.95
CA ALA A 15 -1.72 -13.37 -6.71
C ALA A 15 -1.10 -11.97 -6.64
N LEU A 16 -0.48 -11.51 -7.73
CA LEU A 16 0.08 -10.15 -7.83
C LEU A 16 -1.01 -9.08 -7.74
N ALA A 17 -2.12 -9.24 -8.44
CA ALA A 17 -3.23 -8.30 -8.38
C ALA A 17 -3.82 -8.18 -6.96
N LEU A 18 -3.96 -9.30 -6.25
CA LEU A 18 -4.41 -9.32 -4.85
C LEU A 18 -3.41 -8.63 -3.93
N TRP A 19 -2.11 -8.89 -4.11
CA TRP A 19 -1.06 -8.25 -3.33
C TRP A 19 -1.05 -6.73 -3.52
N MET A 20 -1.14 -6.26 -4.76
CA MET A 20 -1.22 -4.83 -5.06
C MET A 20 -2.50 -4.19 -4.52
N GLY A 21 -3.65 -4.88 -4.61
CA GLY A 21 -4.91 -4.40 -4.05
C GLY A 21 -4.86 -4.27 -2.53
N PHE A 22 -4.25 -5.24 -1.85
CA PHE A 22 -4.02 -5.16 -0.41
C PHE A 22 -3.09 -3.99 -0.04
N ASP A 23 -2.00 -3.83 -0.78
CA ASP A 23 -1.03 -2.74 -0.56
C ASP A 23 -1.68 -1.36 -0.75
N LEU A 24 -2.49 -1.19 -1.80
CA LEU A 24 -3.26 0.02 -2.04
C LEU A 24 -4.18 0.35 -0.85
N LEU A 25 -4.97 -0.64 -0.41
CA LEU A 25 -5.90 -0.45 0.72
C LEU A 25 -5.17 -0.17 2.03
N ARG A 26 -4.01 -0.80 2.25
CA ARG A 26 -3.16 -0.55 3.42
C ARG A 26 -2.62 0.87 3.40
N THR A 27 -1.98 1.28 2.31
CA THR A 27 -1.37 2.60 2.14
C THR A 27 -2.41 3.71 2.33
N ASN A 28 -3.60 3.57 1.73
CA ASN A 28 -4.70 4.52 1.89
C ASN A 28 -5.21 4.65 3.34
N ARG A 29 -5.02 3.62 4.18
CA ARG A 29 -5.39 3.67 5.61
C ARG A 29 -4.27 4.20 6.49
N THR A 30 -3.03 3.86 6.16
CA THR A 30 -1.86 4.27 6.93
C THR A 30 -1.53 5.75 6.74
N PHE A 31 -1.75 6.31 5.55
CA PHE A 31 -1.45 7.69 5.24
C PHE A 31 -2.74 8.47 4.96
N GLY A 32 -3.05 9.45 5.81
CA GLY A 32 -4.19 10.34 5.63
C GLY A 32 -4.00 11.37 4.51
N GLU A 33 -5.09 11.96 4.03
CA GLU A 33 -5.08 12.97 2.95
C GLU A 33 -4.17 14.16 3.27
N ASP A 34 -4.22 14.65 4.51
CA ASP A 34 -3.36 15.75 4.97
C ASP A 34 -1.87 15.42 4.91
N TYR A 35 -1.50 14.15 5.14
CA TYR A 35 -0.12 13.68 5.01
C TYR A 35 0.29 13.58 3.54
N LEU A 36 -0.58 13.05 2.67
CA LEU A 36 -0.31 12.92 1.23
C LEU A 36 -0.23 14.28 0.51
N LEU A 37 -0.92 15.29 1.03
CA LEU A 37 -0.92 16.66 0.51
C LEU A 37 0.07 17.59 1.25
N SER A 38 0.77 17.07 2.26
CA SER A 38 1.82 17.79 2.96
C SER A 38 3.05 17.96 2.06
N SER A 39 3.58 19.18 2.01
CA SER A 39 4.84 19.48 1.33
C SER A 39 6.08 19.12 2.18
N GLU A 40 5.89 18.47 3.34
CA GLU A 40 6.99 17.92 4.15
C GLU A 40 7.58 16.66 3.49
N GLU A 41 8.24 16.84 2.35
CA GLU A 41 9.09 15.84 1.69
C GLU A 41 10.29 15.52 2.60
N GLY A 42 10.13 14.63 3.57
CA GLY A 42 11.28 14.24 4.38
C GLY A 42 11.06 13.15 5.41
N GLU A 43 9.92 13.15 6.09
CA GLU A 43 9.69 12.21 7.18
C GLU A 43 8.42 11.38 6.91
N ILE A 44 8.62 10.09 6.62
CA ILE A 44 7.52 9.13 6.60
C ILE A 44 7.16 8.80 8.04
N VAL A 45 6.36 9.68 8.64
CA VAL A 45 5.79 9.49 9.96
C VAL A 45 4.49 8.71 9.78
N ASP A 46 4.41 7.54 10.38
CA ASP A 46 3.17 6.78 10.51
C ASP A 46 2.08 7.67 11.13
N SER A 47 0.85 7.65 10.61
CA SER A 47 -0.19 8.61 11.01
C SER A 47 -0.47 8.60 12.52
N ASP A 48 -0.44 7.42 13.13
CA ASP A 48 -0.57 7.25 14.59
C ASP A 48 0.59 7.92 15.37
N THR A 49 1.79 7.92 14.80
CA THR A 49 2.98 8.57 15.38
C THR A 49 2.91 10.09 15.20
N GLY A 50 2.42 10.56 14.05
CA GLY A 50 2.23 11.99 13.76
C GLY A 50 1.17 12.64 14.65
N GLU A 51 0.04 11.95 14.89
CA GLU A 51 -1.00 12.44 15.81
C GLU A 51 -0.50 12.53 17.26
N THR A 52 0.40 11.62 17.66
CA THR A 52 0.99 11.63 19.01
C THR A 52 1.97 12.79 19.19
N ALA A 53 2.79 13.10 18.18
CA ALA A 53 3.74 14.22 18.21
C ALA A 53 3.04 15.60 18.18
N ALA A 54 1.91 15.73 17.48
CA ALA A 54 1.13 16.97 17.45
C ALA A 54 0.39 17.29 18.77
N ARG A 55 0.30 16.31 19.69
CA ARG A 55 -0.36 16.44 21.00
C ARG A 55 0.60 16.65 22.18
N SER A 56 1.92 16.61 21.96
CA SER A 56 2.96 16.87 22.98
C SER A 56 3.51 18.28 22.88
#